data_AF-A0A2B7Y0I2-F1
#
_entry.id   AF-A0A2B7Y0I2-F1
#
_cell.length_a   1.000
_cell.length_b   1.000
_cell.length_c   1.000
_cell.angle_alpha   90.00
_cell.angle_beta   90.00
_cell.angle_gamma   90.00
#
_symmetry.space_group_name_H-M   'P 1'
#
loop_
_entity.id
_entity.type
_entity.pdbx_description
1 polymer ?
#
loop_
_entity_poly.entity_id
_entity_poly.type
_entity_poly.pdbx_seq_one_letter_code
_entity_poly.pdbx_strand_id
1 'polypeptide(L)'
;MAARPLSKALRTPLTRNLSTATNVARRTFVSTAAARPALVAASKAAIASPVAQQTRGIKTIDFAGTKETVFERADWPKEKLQEYFKNDTLALIGYGSQGHGQGLNMRDTGLNVIVGVRKDGTSWKEAVQDGWVPGKNLFDVNEAINRGTIVMNLLSDAAQSETWPVIKPLLTEGKTLYFSHGFSPVFKDLTKVEVPKNIDVILVAPKGSGRTVRSLFKEGRGINSSIAVFQDVTGKAEEKAIALGVAVGSGYLYKTTFEKEVYSDLYGERGCLMGGIHGMFLAQYEVLRERGHSPSEAFNETVEEATQSLYPLIGANGMDWMYAACSTTARRGALDWSSRFKDNLKPLFNELYDSVRDGSETKRSLEYNSQPDYRQRYEKEMQEIRDLEIWRAGKAVRSLRPENK
;
A
#
# COMPACT_ATOMS: atom_id res chain seq x y z
N MET A 1 -50.33 14.19 -47.07
CA MET A 1 -51.67 14.51 -47.61
C MET A 1 -52.69 13.77 -46.76
N ALA A 2 -53.77 14.29 -46.19
CA ALA A 2 -54.35 15.63 -46.03
C ALA A 2 -55.27 15.48 -44.80
N ALA A 3 -55.01 16.18 -43.68
CA ALA A 3 -55.73 17.38 -43.25
C ALA A 3 -57.22 17.46 -43.66
N ARG A 4 -58.12 17.41 -42.68
CA ARG A 4 -59.39 18.16 -42.71
C ARG A 4 -59.71 18.75 -41.32
N PRO A 5 -60.12 20.04 -41.23
CA PRO A 5 -60.33 20.76 -39.97
C PRO A 5 -61.77 21.22 -39.71
N LEU A 6 -61.97 21.79 -38.51
CA LEU A 6 -62.82 22.94 -38.13
C LEU A 6 -64.37 22.82 -38.08
N SER A 7 -64.92 23.10 -36.89
CA SER A 7 -65.84 24.24 -36.62
C SER A 7 -65.95 24.45 -35.09
N LYS A 8 -65.54 25.58 -34.47
CA LYS A 8 -66.25 26.89 -34.33
C LYS A 8 -67.69 26.72 -33.78
N ALA A 9 -68.21 27.45 -32.78
CA ALA A 9 -67.78 28.69 -32.13
C ALA A 9 -68.85 29.16 -31.08
N LEU A 10 -68.42 29.90 -30.04
CA LEU A 10 -69.06 31.12 -29.44
C LEU A 10 -70.39 30.94 -28.62
N ARG A 11 -70.78 31.70 -27.58
CA ARG A 11 -70.24 32.86 -26.82
C ARG A 11 -71.17 33.21 -25.60
N THR A 12 -70.58 33.30 -24.40
CA THR A 12 -70.68 34.42 -23.39
C THR A 12 -72.00 34.69 -22.60
N PRO A 13 -71.99 35.64 -21.62
CA PRO A 13 -71.55 35.53 -20.21
C PRO A 13 -72.71 35.72 -19.19
N LEU A 14 -72.44 35.58 -17.90
CA LEU A 14 -73.06 36.43 -16.88
C LEU A 14 -72.19 36.50 -15.61
N THR A 15 -71.67 37.69 -15.36
CA THR A 15 -71.03 38.12 -14.12
C THR A 15 -72.08 38.36 -13.03
N ARG A 16 -71.85 37.87 -11.81
CA ARG A 16 -72.25 38.58 -10.59
C ARG A 16 -71.36 38.19 -9.41
N ASN A 17 -70.60 39.16 -8.93
CA ASN A 17 -70.00 39.16 -7.61
C ASN A 17 -71.08 39.08 -6.53
N LEU A 18 -70.84 38.33 -5.48
CA LEU A 18 -71.05 38.77 -4.10
C LEU A 18 -70.23 37.90 -3.14
N SER A 19 -69.57 38.63 -2.25
CA SER A 19 -68.72 38.26 -1.12
C SER A 19 -69.33 37.27 -0.13
N THR A 20 -68.52 36.37 0.40
CA THR A 20 -68.40 36.10 1.85
C THR A 20 -67.07 35.41 2.15
N ALA A 21 -66.39 35.92 3.17
CA ALA A 21 -65.07 35.53 3.63
C ALA A 21 -65.08 34.25 4.46
N THR A 22 -64.01 33.45 4.38
CA THR A 22 -63.51 32.63 5.51
C THR A 22 -62.02 32.27 5.32
N ASN A 23 -61.20 32.89 6.16
CA ASN A 23 -60.00 32.39 6.87
C ASN A 23 -58.90 31.65 6.10
N VAL A 24 -57.92 32.42 5.60
CA VAL A 24 -56.54 31.95 5.39
C VAL A 24 -55.75 32.19 6.68
N ALA A 25 -55.35 31.10 7.35
CA ALA A 25 -54.48 31.17 8.52
C ALA A 25 -53.06 31.59 8.11
N ARG A 26 -52.74 32.89 8.30
CA ARG A 26 -51.36 33.39 8.33
C ARG A 26 -50.67 32.88 9.59
N ARG A 27 -49.68 31.99 9.43
CA ARG A 27 -48.72 31.69 10.50
C ARG A 27 -47.72 32.85 10.59
N THR A 28 -47.88 33.68 11.60
CA THR A 28 -46.88 34.63 12.08
C THR A 28 -45.78 33.86 12.82
N PHE A 29 -44.54 33.92 12.33
CA PHE A 29 -43.38 33.52 13.12
C PHE A 29 -43.11 34.61 14.16
N VAL A 30 -43.57 34.38 15.39
CA VAL A 30 -43.11 35.13 16.57
C VAL A 30 -41.76 34.54 16.97
N SER A 31 -40.71 35.35 16.87
CA SER A 31 -39.41 35.07 17.45
C SER A 31 -39.53 35.10 18.98
N THR A 32 -39.56 33.93 19.61
CA THR A 32 -39.33 33.81 21.05
C THR A 32 -37.83 33.76 21.30
N ALA A 33 -37.30 34.81 21.90
CA ALA A 33 -35.93 34.83 22.41
C ALA A 33 -35.86 33.87 23.61
N ALA A 34 -35.37 32.64 23.37
CA ALA A 34 -34.97 31.74 24.44
C ALA A 34 -33.68 32.28 25.08
N ALA A 35 -33.74 32.56 26.38
CA ALA A 35 -32.60 32.95 27.18
C ALA A 35 -31.50 31.88 27.11
N ARG A 36 -30.32 32.26 26.63
CA ARG A 36 -29.10 31.44 26.72
C ARG A 36 -28.62 31.47 28.18
N PRO A 37 -28.23 30.33 28.78
CA PRO A 37 -27.46 30.37 30.01
C PRO A 37 -26.10 31.01 29.71
N ALA A 38 -25.72 32.04 30.47
CA ALA A 38 -24.39 32.61 30.42
C ALA A 38 -23.39 31.58 30.93
N LEU A 39 -22.60 30.99 30.04
CA LEU A 39 -21.39 30.28 30.41
C LEU A 39 -20.38 31.33 30.89
N VAL A 40 -20.20 31.40 32.21
CA VAL A 40 -19.12 32.13 32.84
C VAL A 40 -17.81 31.57 32.29
N ALA A 41 -17.07 32.39 31.55
CA ALA A 41 -15.71 32.08 31.14
C ALA A 41 -14.82 32.10 32.39
N ALA A 42 -14.64 30.94 33.02
CA ALA A 42 -13.59 30.74 33.99
C ALA A 42 -12.25 30.69 33.24
N SER A 43 -11.48 31.78 33.29
CA SER A 43 -10.10 31.82 32.85
C SER A 43 -9.26 30.91 33.76
N LYS A 44 -9.15 29.63 33.40
CA LYS A 44 -8.07 28.79 33.93
C LYS A 44 -6.79 29.23 33.25
N ALA A 45 -5.93 29.90 34.00
CA ALA A 45 -4.53 30.08 33.63
C ALA A 45 -3.96 28.71 33.24
N ALA A 46 -3.45 28.61 32.01
CA ALA A 46 -2.76 27.42 31.55
C ALA A 46 -1.50 27.25 32.42
N ILE A 47 -1.57 26.35 33.40
CA ILE A 47 -0.37 25.79 33.99
C ILE A 47 0.24 24.97 32.86
N ALA A 48 1.28 25.54 32.22
CA ALA A 48 2.13 24.78 31.33
C ALA A 48 2.73 23.64 32.17
N SER A 49 2.14 22.46 32.06
CA SER A 49 2.83 21.24 32.45
C SER A 49 4.15 21.24 31.70
N PRO A 50 5.29 20.95 32.36
CA PRO A 50 6.52 20.80 31.64
C PRO A 50 6.25 19.74 30.58
N VAL A 51 6.51 20.08 29.31
CA VAL A 51 6.56 19.10 28.24
C VAL A 51 7.58 18.09 28.70
N ALA A 52 7.11 16.99 29.29
CA ALA A 52 7.95 15.86 29.61
C ALA A 52 8.49 15.43 28.25
N GLN A 53 9.74 15.78 28.01
CA GLN A 53 10.51 15.25 26.91
C GLN A 53 10.64 13.76 27.23
N GLN A 54 9.60 13.01 26.86
CA GLN A 54 9.57 11.57 26.97
C GLN A 54 10.81 11.11 26.23
N THR A 55 11.77 10.57 26.96
CA THR A 55 12.84 9.76 26.38
C THR A 55 12.13 8.58 25.72
N ARG A 56 11.82 8.73 24.42
CA ARG A 56 11.14 7.73 23.61
C ARG A 56 12.14 6.62 23.36
N GLY A 57 11.96 5.52 24.07
CA GLY A 57 12.65 4.27 23.81
C GLY A 57 11.69 3.24 23.23
N ILE A 58 12.27 2.08 22.90
CA ILE A 58 11.60 0.87 22.41
C ILE A 58 10.27 0.66 23.14
N LYS A 59 9.18 0.51 22.39
CA LYS A 59 7.83 0.38 22.96
C LYS A 59 7.36 -1.07 22.87
N THR A 60 6.77 -1.54 23.95
CA THR A 60 5.91 -2.73 23.92
C THR A 60 4.47 -2.26 23.84
N ILE A 61 3.78 -2.64 22.77
CA ILE A 61 2.38 -2.30 22.50
C ILE A 61 1.52 -3.54 22.69
N ASP A 62 0.34 -3.34 23.26
CA ASP A 62 -0.66 -4.39 23.40
C ASP A 62 -1.57 -4.43 22.17
N PHE A 63 -1.42 -5.47 21.36
CA PHE A 63 -2.25 -5.79 20.20
C PHE A 63 -3.32 -6.81 20.61
N ALA A 64 -4.42 -6.32 21.18
CA ALA A 64 -5.59 -7.11 21.56
C ALA A 64 -5.28 -8.30 22.49
N GLY A 65 -4.44 -8.07 23.50
CA GLY A 65 -3.99 -9.06 24.48
C GLY A 65 -2.60 -9.64 24.16
N THR A 66 -2.04 -9.35 22.98
CA THR A 66 -0.70 -9.81 22.59
C THR A 66 0.28 -8.65 22.70
N LYS A 67 1.27 -8.76 23.60
CA LYS A 67 2.30 -7.74 23.77
C LYS A 67 3.42 -7.94 22.75
N GLU A 68 3.65 -6.95 21.91
CA GLU A 68 4.71 -6.98 20.91
C GLU A 68 5.62 -5.76 21.02
N THR A 69 6.91 -5.97 20.76
CA THR A 69 7.87 -4.89 20.69
C THR A 69 7.86 -4.26 19.30
N VAL A 70 7.68 -2.94 19.25
CA VAL A 70 7.77 -2.14 18.04
C VAL A 70 8.88 -1.11 18.15
N PHE A 71 9.44 -0.75 17.00
CA PHE A 71 10.48 0.27 16.90
C PHE A 71 9.98 1.42 16.04
N GLU A 72 10.22 2.64 16.47
CA GLU A 72 9.77 3.85 15.79
C GLU A 72 10.95 4.61 15.20
N ARG A 73 10.68 5.48 14.21
CA ARG A 73 11.70 6.35 13.63
C ARG A 73 12.44 7.20 14.68
N ALA A 74 11.76 7.54 15.78
CA ALA A 74 12.34 8.32 16.87
C ALA A 74 13.48 7.58 17.60
N ASP A 75 13.53 6.24 17.55
CA ASP A 75 14.61 5.45 18.18
C ASP A 75 15.95 5.56 17.40
N TRP A 76 15.86 6.01 16.14
CA TRP A 76 16.97 6.18 15.20
C TRP A 76 16.85 7.52 14.45
N PRO A 77 17.11 8.66 15.14
CA PRO A 77 17.17 9.95 14.48
C PRO A 77 18.24 9.96 13.39
N LYS A 78 18.08 10.87 12.42
CA LYS A 78 18.93 10.95 11.23
C LYS A 78 20.42 10.97 11.57
N GLU A 79 20.82 11.74 12.57
CA GLU A 79 22.22 11.90 12.99
C GLU A 79 22.78 10.58 13.54
N LYS A 80 21.96 9.82 14.29
CA LYS A 80 22.33 8.50 14.79
C LYS A 80 22.49 7.50 13.65
N LEU A 81 21.62 7.52 12.64
CA LEU A 81 21.75 6.66 11.45
C LEU A 81 23.03 6.98 10.66
N GLN A 82 23.30 8.26 10.44
CA GLN A 82 24.50 8.72 9.72
C GLN A 82 25.77 8.31 10.46
N GLU A 83 25.81 8.47 11.78
CA GLU A 83 26.94 8.05 12.61
C GLU A 83 27.11 6.52 12.62
N TYR A 84 26.00 5.77 12.73
CA TYR A 84 26.03 4.31 12.75
C TYR A 84 26.56 3.72 11.43
N PHE A 85 26.11 4.25 10.29
CA PHE A 85 26.49 3.78 8.96
C PHE A 85 27.64 4.58 8.32
N LYS A 86 28.37 5.41 9.08
CA LYS A 86 29.40 6.31 8.52
C LYS A 86 30.53 5.59 7.77
N ASN A 87 30.81 4.34 8.16
CA ASN A 87 31.83 3.50 7.56
C ASN A 87 31.24 2.44 6.61
N ASP A 88 29.92 2.43 6.44
CA ASP A 88 29.24 1.46 5.60
C ASP A 88 29.05 2.00 4.18
N THR A 89 29.04 1.07 3.22
CA THR A 89 28.59 1.33 1.85
C THR A 89 27.40 0.42 1.59
N LEU A 90 26.23 1.03 1.38
CA LEU A 90 24.97 0.34 1.12
C LEU A 90 24.86 0.11 -0.38
N ALA A 91 25.12 -1.12 -0.82
CA ALA A 91 25.05 -1.51 -2.22
C ALA A 91 23.67 -2.07 -2.57
N LEU A 92 22.83 -1.28 -3.24
CA LEU A 92 21.53 -1.73 -3.73
C LEU A 92 21.69 -2.44 -5.05
N ILE A 93 21.43 -3.75 -5.04
CA ILE A 93 21.53 -4.60 -6.21
C ILE A 93 20.14 -4.74 -6.81
N GLY A 94 19.92 -4.05 -7.93
CA GLY A 94 18.61 -3.90 -8.55
C GLY A 94 18.00 -2.52 -8.30
N TYR A 95 17.39 -1.96 -9.35
CA TYR A 95 16.72 -0.65 -9.31
C TYR A 95 15.29 -0.75 -9.88
N GLY A 96 14.58 -1.81 -9.48
CA GLY A 96 13.15 -1.96 -9.71
C GLY A 96 12.34 -1.18 -8.66
N SER A 97 11.12 -1.62 -8.37
CA SER A 97 10.20 -0.94 -7.44
C SER A 97 10.85 -0.62 -6.08
N GLN A 98 11.30 -1.65 -5.34
CA GLN A 98 11.93 -1.47 -4.01
C GLN A 98 13.30 -0.78 -4.09
N GLY A 99 14.15 -1.16 -5.05
CA GLY A 99 15.47 -0.53 -5.25
C GLY A 99 15.38 0.99 -5.45
N HIS A 100 14.43 1.44 -6.28
CA HIS A 100 14.11 2.86 -6.46
C HIS A 100 13.65 3.52 -5.16
N GLY A 101 12.64 2.94 -4.49
CA GLY A 101 12.07 3.56 -3.28
C GLY A 101 13.05 3.67 -2.12
N GLN A 102 13.70 2.56 -1.78
CA GLN A 102 14.63 2.48 -0.66
C GLN A 102 15.92 3.27 -0.94
N GLY A 103 16.47 3.14 -2.16
CA GLY A 103 17.71 3.80 -2.54
C GLY A 103 17.61 5.32 -2.43
N LEU A 104 16.54 5.89 -2.96
CA LEU A 104 16.32 7.34 -2.90
C LEU A 104 16.08 7.83 -1.48
N ASN A 105 15.36 7.08 -0.64
CA ASN A 105 15.12 7.46 0.75
C ASN A 105 16.42 7.46 1.58
N MET A 106 17.25 6.42 1.44
CA MET A 106 18.53 6.33 2.13
C MET A 106 19.54 7.38 1.64
N ARG A 107 19.55 7.66 0.33
CA ARG A 107 20.36 8.76 -0.24
C ARG A 107 19.96 10.11 0.33
N ASP A 108 18.66 10.41 0.37
CA ASP A 108 18.15 11.68 0.91
C ASP A 108 18.35 11.80 2.44
N THR A 109 18.51 10.66 3.12
CA THR A 109 18.93 10.57 4.53
C THR A 109 20.44 10.86 4.69
N GLY A 110 21.20 10.93 3.60
CA GLY A 110 22.63 11.23 3.60
C GLY A 110 23.51 10.01 3.87
N LEU A 111 22.99 8.80 3.69
CA LEU A 111 23.77 7.57 3.81
C LEU A 111 24.62 7.35 2.54
N ASN A 112 25.72 6.63 2.69
CA ASN A 112 26.59 6.26 1.57
C ASN A 112 25.99 5.10 0.78
N VAL A 113 25.19 5.46 -0.23
CA VAL A 113 24.41 4.52 -1.04
C VAL A 113 24.98 4.45 -2.45
N ILE A 114 25.15 3.23 -2.96
CA ILE A 114 25.51 2.95 -4.35
C ILE A 114 24.52 1.98 -4.99
N VAL A 115 24.30 2.11 -6.29
CA VAL A 115 23.38 1.24 -7.06
C VAL A 115 24.19 0.34 -7.98
N GLY A 116 23.89 -0.96 -7.94
CA GLY A 116 24.41 -1.97 -8.85
C GLY A 116 23.30 -2.48 -9.77
N VAL A 117 23.40 -2.18 -11.07
CA VAL A 117 22.45 -2.67 -12.08
C VAL A 117 23.17 -3.03 -13.38
N ARG A 118 22.52 -3.83 -14.24
CA ARG A 118 23.06 -4.17 -15.55
C ARG A 118 23.32 -2.91 -16.37
N LYS A 119 24.58 -2.70 -16.76
CA LYS A 119 25.02 -1.56 -17.56
C LYS A 119 24.18 -1.40 -18.83
N ASP A 120 23.83 -0.15 -19.13
CA ASP A 120 23.05 0.28 -20.31
C ASP A 120 21.62 -0.28 -20.42
N GLY A 121 21.14 -1.03 -19.41
CA GLY A 121 19.77 -1.54 -19.33
C GLY A 121 18.74 -0.47 -18.95
N THR A 122 17.46 -0.84 -18.93
CA THR A 122 16.35 0.07 -18.56
C THR A 122 16.55 0.68 -17.18
N SER A 123 16.80 -0.14 -16.16
CA SER A 123 17.01 0.33 -14.79
C SER A 123 18.28 1.17 -14.61
N TRP A 124 19.29 1.00 -15.48
CA TRP A 124 20.46 1.89 -15.49
C TRP A 124 20.06 3.29 -15.94
N LYS A 125 19.27 3.40 -17.03
CA LYS A 125 18.78 4.68 -17.55
C LYS A 125 17.87 5.37 -16.54
N GLU A 126 16.98 4.62 -15.89
CA GLU A 126 16.12 5.13 -14.81
C GLU A 126 16.96 5.65 -13.63
N ALA A 127 17.98 4.90 -13.20
CA ALA A 127 18.88 5.35 -12.15
C ALA A 127 19.60 6.67 -12.54
N VAL A 128 20.08 6.79 -13.77
CA VAL A 128 20.69 8.05 -14.24
C VAL A 128 19.69 9.21 -14.21
N GLN A 129 18.44 8.98 -14.62
CA GLN A 129 17.37 9.99 -14.57
C GLN A 129 17.08 10.47 -13.14
N ASP A 130 17.17 9.57 -12.16
CA ASP A 130 17.00 9.90 -10.74
C ASP A 130 18.24 10.52 -10.08
N GLY A 131 19.32 10.75 -10.84
CA GLY A 131 20.53 11.42 -10.39
C GLY A 131 21.61 10.51 -9.83
N TRP A 132 21.55 9.19 -10.08
CA TRP A 132 22.68 8.30 -9.84
C TRP A 132 23.72 8.47 -10.95
N VAL A 133 24.99 8.59 -10.57
CA VAL A 133 26.09 9.01 -11.45
C VAL A 133 27.02 7.81 -11.73
N PRO A 134 27.12 7.36 -13.00
CA PRO A 134 28.04 6.31 -13.41
C PRO A 134 29.46 6.51 -12.89
N GLY A 135 30.06 5.47 -12.31
CA GLY A 135 31.43 5.49 -11.80
C GLY A 135 31.61 6.21 -10.46
N LYS A 136 30.56 6.85 -9.92
CA LYS A 136 30.56 7.48 -8.59
C LYS A 136 29.68 6.73 -7.60
N ASN A 137 28.41 6.56 -7.93
CA ASN A 137 27.43 5.86 -7.09
C ASN A 137 26.44 5.00 -7.91
N LEU A 138 26.79 4.73 -9.18
CA LEU A 138 26.12 3.79 -10.07
C LEU A 138 27.18 2.93 -10.76
N PHE A 139 27.09 1.62 -10.58
CA PHE A 139 28.08 0.64 -11.03
C PHE A 139 27.40 -0.59 -11.63
N ASP A 140 28.20 -1.46 -12.25
CA ASP A 140 27.72 -2.81 -12.51
C ASP A 140 27.49 -3.57 -11.20
N VAL A 141 26.72 -4.66 -11.27
CA VAL A 141 26.31 -5.45 -10.10
C VAL A 141 27.51 -5.96 -9.29
N ASN A 142 28.52 -6.52 -9.96
CA ASN A 142 29.66 -7.13 -9.27
C ASN A 142 30.54 -6.06 -8.63
N GLU A 143 30.77 -4.95 -9.32
CA GLU A 143 31.51 -3.82 -8.79
C GLU A 143 30.80 -3.22 -7.56
N ALA A 144 29.48 -3.04 -7.61
CA ALA A 144 28.71 -2.56 -6.46
C ALA A 144 28.80 -3.51 -5.26
N ILE A 145 28.68 -4.83 -5.46
CA ILE A 145 28.79 -5.81 -4.37
C ILE A 145 30.19 -5.79 -3.74
N ASN A 146 31.25 -5.68 -4.56
CA ASN A 146 32.61 -5.59 -4.07
C ASN A 146 32.83 -4.36 -3.18
N ARG A 147 32.28 -3.20 -3.58
CA ARG A 147 32.36 -1.94 -2.83
C ARG A 147 31.47 -1.92 -1.57
N GLY A 148 30.36 -2.65 -1.57
CA GLY A 148 29.38 -2.64 -0.48
C GLY A 148 29.83 -3.39 0.78
N THR A 149 29.57 -2.82 1.95
CA THR A 149 29.63 -3.55 3.24
C THR A 149 28.28 -4.18 3.57
N ILE A 150 27.20 -3.53 3.14
CA ILE A 150 25.83 -4.04 3.22
C ILE A 150 25.32 -4.23 1.79
N VAL A 151 25.11 -5.48 1.41
CA VAL A 151 24.64 -5.86 0.07
C VAL A 151 23.14 -6.08 0.14
N MET A 152 22.38 -5.16 -0.45
CA MET A 152 20.92 -5.18 -0.47
C MET A 152 20.43 -5.82 -1.75
N ASN A 153 20.08 -7.11 -1.69
CA ASN A 153 19.60 -7.85 -2.85
C ASN A 153 18.12 -7.54 -3.10
N LEU A 154 17.87 -6.63 -4.05
CA LEU A 154 16.57 -6.09 -4.41
C LEU A 154 16.18 -6.43 -5.86
N LEU A 155 16.81 -7.47 -6.40
CA LEU A 155 16.44 -8.07 -7.68
C LEU A 155 15.10 -8.81 -7.55
N SER A 156 14.42 -9.06 -8.67
CA SER A 156 13.27 -9.97 -8.68
C SER A 156 13.68 -11.37 -8.23
N ASP A 157 12.77 -12.15 -7.66
CA ASP A 157 13.09 -13.46 -7.09
C ASP A 157 13.75 -14.41 -8.11
N ALA A 158 13.27 -14.42 -9.36
CA ALA A 158 13.87 -15.18 -10.45
C ALA A 158 15.29 -14.69 -10.79
N ALA A 159 15.51 -13.37 -10.80
CA ALA A 159 16.84 -12.81 -11.06
C ALA A 159 17.81 -13.09 -9.89
N GLN A 160 17.32 -13.12 -8.63
CA GLN A 160 18.13 -13.56 -7.50
C GLN A 160 18.62 -14.99 -7.69
N SER A 161 17.74 -15.90 -8.10
CA SER A 161 18.09 -17.30 -8.44
C SER A 161 19.11 -17.40 -9.57
N GLU A 162 18.85 -16.74 -10.70
CA GLU A 162 19.70 -16.80 -11.89
C GLU A 162 21.10 -16.25 -11.63
N THR A 163 21.20 -15.14 -10.89
CA THR A 163 22.47 -14.45 -10.66
C THR A 163 23.23 -14.96 -9.44
N TRP A 164 22.62 -15.82 -8.62
CA TRP A 164 23.20 -16.31 -7.36
C TRP A 164 24.61 -16.91 -7.50
N PRO A 165 24.92 -17.74 -8.52
CA PRO A 165 26.25 -18.31 -8.67
C PRO A 165 27.35 -17.25 -8.84
N VAL A 166 27.02 -16.08 -9.38
CA VAL A 166 27.94 -14.95 -9.56
C VAL A 166 27.98 -14.06 -8.32
N ILE A 167 26.84 -13.86 -7.66
CA ILE A 167 26.73 -13.02 -6.45
C ILE A 167 27.38 -13.69 -5.24
N LYS A 168 27.11 -14.98 -5.01
CA LYS A 168 27.52 -15.71 -3.79
C LYS A 168 29.02 -15.61 -3.48
N PRO A 169 29.95 -15.78 -4.45
CA PRO A 169 31.39 -15.64 -4.19
C PRO A 169 31.83 -14.25 -3.74
N LEU A 170 31.06 -13.21 -4.04
CA LEU A 170 31.35 -11.81 -3.69
C LEU A 170 30.84 -11.45 -2.27
N LEU A 171 30.03 -12.31 -1.66
CA LEU A 171 29.50 -12.15 -0.31
C LEU A 171 30.50 -12.67 0.73
N THR A 172 31.58 -11.93 0.91
CA THR A 172 32.70 -12.29 1.80
C THR A 172 32.44 -11.95 3.26
N GLU A 173 33.25 -12.51 4.17
CA GLU A 173 33.24 -12.21 5.60
C GLU A 173 33.25 -10.70 5.89
N GLY A 174 32.55 -10.30 6.95
CA GLY A 174 32.37 -8.90 7.34
C GLY A 174 31.24 -8.18 6.61
N LYS A 175 30.76 -8.70 5.47
CA LYS A 175 29.57 -8.15 4.80
C LYS A 175 28.28 -8.52 5.53
N THR A 176 27.22 -7.78 5.22
CA THR A 176 25.83 -8.13 5.57
C THR A 176 25.03 -8.32 4.30
N LEU A 177 24.27 -9.40 4.21
CA LEU A 177 23.30 -9.62 3.15
C LEU A 177 21.91 -9.20 3.63
N TYR A 178 21.29 -8.32 2.87
CA TYR A 178 19.97 -7.76 3.13
C TYR A 178 18.99 -8.21 2.06
N PHE A 179 17.78 -8.58 2.49
CA PHE A 179 16.62 -8.83 1.64
C PHE A 179 15.44 -7.92 2.02
N SER A 180 14.54 -7.68 1.06
CA SER A 180 13.22 -7.08 1.35
C SER A 180 12.06 -8.06 1.28
N HIS A 181 12.36 -9.34 1.06
CA HIS A 181 11.38 -10.40 1.01
C HIS A 181 12.06 -11.74 1.35
N GLY A 182 11.37 -12.62 2.08
CA GLY A 182 11.92 -13.91 2.53
C GLY A 182 11.99 -14.98 1.43
N PHE A 183 11.48 -14.72 0.23
CA PHE A 183 11.32 -15.70 -0.86
C PHE A 183 12.55 -16.57 -1.11
N SER A 184 13.67 -15.94 -1.45
CA SER A 184 14.84 -16.69 -1.90
C SER A 184 15.46 -17.57 -0.80
N PRO A 185 15.74 -17.06 0.41
CA PRO A 185 16.31 -17.90 1.47
C PRO A 185 15.37 -18.99 2.00
N VAL A 186 14.06 -18.71 2.11
CA VAL A 186 13.08 -19.69 2.62
C VAL A 186 12.88 -20.83 1.63
N PHE A 187 12.74 -20.51 0.34
CA PHE A 187 12.55 -21.50 -0.72
C PHE A 187 13.84 -21.86 -1.45
N LYS A 188 14.98 -21.88 -0.74
CA LYS A 188 16.32 -22.18 -1.30
C LYS A 188 16.39 -23.48 -2.12
N ASP A 189 15.57 -24.47 -1.79
CA ASP A 189 15.53 -25.75 -2.53
C ASP A 189 14.98 -25.56 -3.95
N LEU A 190 14.12 -24.55 -4.17
CA LEU A 190 13.63 -24.14 -5.48
C LEU A 190 14.52 -23.06 -6.10
N THR A 191 14.86 -22.03 -5.33
CA THR A 191 15.56 -20.84 -5.83
C THR A 191 17.07 -21.03 -6.02
N LYS A 192 17.66 -22.05 -5.37
CA LYS A 192 19.09 -22.31 -5.28
C LYS A 192 19.90 -21.18 -4.62
N VAL A 193 19.21 -20.27 -3.90
CA VAL A 193 19.82 -19.17 -3.14
C VAL A 193 20.23 -19.66 -1.76
N GLU A 194 21.37 -20.35 -1.71
CA GLU A 194 21.99 -20.75 -0.45
C GLU A 194 22.95 -19.67 0.07
N VAL A 195 22.51 -18.93 1.10
CA VAL A 195 23.27 -17.84 1.73
C VAL A 195 24.57 -18.34 2.39
N PRO A 196 25.66 -17.56 2.37
CA PRO A 196 26.89 -17.89 3.10
C PRO A 196 26.66 -17.97 4.61
N LYS A 197 27.39 -18.86 5.30
CA LYS A 197 27.24 -19.10 6.75
C LYS A 197 28.05 -18.16 7.65
N ASN A 198 28.91 -17.33 7.06
CA ASN A 198 29.90 -16.50 7.75
C ASN A 198 29.63 -14.98 7.61
N ILE A 199 28.39 -14.59 7.29
CA ILE A 199 27.96 -13.19 7.18
C ILE A 199 26.62 -12.98 7.91
N ASP A 200 26.28 -11.75 8.28
CA ASP A 200 24.91 -11.49 8.74
C ASP A 200 23.92 -11.59 7.58
N VAL A 201 22.74 -12.15 7.83
CA VAL A 201 21.64 -12.22 6.86
C VAL A 201 20.38 -11.68 7.50
N ILE A 202 19.88 -10.55 6.98
CA ILE A 202 18.78 -9.79 7.56
C ILE A 202 17.71 -9.46 6.52
N LEU A 203 16.54 -9.12 7.01
CA LEU A 203 15.42 -8.66 6.20
C LEU A 203 14.79 -7.41 6.80
N VAL A 204 14.43 -6.49 5.91
CA VAL A 204 13.47 -5.42 6.18
C VAL A 204 12.49 -5.41 5.01
N ALA A 205 11.23 -5.75 5.25
CA ALA A 205 10.19 -5.82 4.24
C ALA A 205 9.16 -4.68 4.45
N PRO A 206 9.24 -3.59 3.66
CA PRO A 206 8.21 -2.58 3.62
C PRO A 206 6.88 -3.16 3.15
N LYS A 207 5.80 -2.90 3.90
CA LYS A 207 4.46 -3.44 3.62
C LYS A 207 3.72 -2.59 2.58
N GLY A 208 4.35 -2.47 1.41
CA GLY A 208 3.78 -1.95 0.18
C GLY A 208 4.84 -1.66 -0.88
N SER A 209 4.38 -1.16 -2.03
CA SER A 209 5.22 -0.96 -3.20
C SER A 209 6.37 0.04 -2.94
N GLY A 210 7.47 -0.10 -3.68
CA GLY A 210 8.55 0.87 -3.59
C GLY A 210 8.16 2.28 -4.08
N ARG A 211 7.12 2.39 -4.92
CA ARG A 211 6.51 3.70 -5.25
C ARG A 211 5.91 4.36 -4.01
N THR A 212 5.15 3.62 -3.21
CA THR A 212 4.56 4.12 -1.96
C THR A 212 5.59 4.33 -0.86
N VAL A 213 6.65 3.51 -0.80
CA VAL A 213 7.82 3.76 0.06
C VAL A 213 8.41 5.14 -0.23
N ARG A 214 8.56 5.50 -1.51
CA ARG A 214 9.11 6.80 -1.90
C ARG A 214 8.14 7.95 -1.68
N SER A 215 6.89 7.83 -2.16
CA SER A 215 5.94 8.94 -2.11
C SER A 215 5.61 9.35 -0.68
N LEU A 216 5.36 8.36 0.20
CA LEU A 216 5.04 8.62 1.60
C LEU A 216 6.24 9.19 2.36
N PHE A 217 7.47 8.75 2.06
CA PHE A 217 8.68 9.34 2.65
C PHE A 217 8.80 10.83 2.32
N LYS A 218 8.55 11.22 1.06
CA LYS A 218 8.55 12.63 0.65
C LYS A 218 7.47 13.46 1.36
N GLU A 219 6.36 12.84 1.75
CA GLU A 219 5.30 13.45 2.56
C GLU A 219 5.62 13.52 4.06
N GLY A 220 6.81 13.06 4.50
CA GLY A 220 7.17 12.92 5.91
C GLY A 220 6.47 11.75 6.62
N ARG A 221 5.68 10.97 5.87
CA ARG A 221 5.04 9.74 6.31
C ARG A 221 5.99 8.57 6.06
N GLY A 222 5.51 7.35 6.24
CA GLY A 222 6.28 6.15 6.02
C GLY A 222 5.35 4.95 5.97
N ILE A 223 5.71 3.96 5.16
CA ILE A 223 5.04 2.66 5.17
C ILE A 223 5.63 1.81 6.30
N ASN A 224 4.86 0.97 6.97
CA ASN A 224 5.41 0.14 8.04
C ASN A 224 6.22 -1.01 7.43
N SER A 225 7.22 -1.51 8.16
CA SER A 225 8.01 -2.65 7.70
C SER A 225 8.09 -3.73 8.76
N SER A 226 8.17 -4.99 8.34
CA SER A 226 8.62 -6.07 9.22
C SER A 226 10.13 -6.23 9.12
N ILE A 227 10.77 -6.61 10.22
CA ILE A 227 12.21 -6.95 10.24
C ILE A 227 12.43 -8.39 10.69
N ALA A 228 13.46 -9.03 10.15
CA ALA A 228 13.86 -10.37 10.57
C ALA A 228 15.38 -10.55 10.48
N VAL A 229 15.89 -11.48 11.29
CA VAL A 229 17.28 -11.95 11.23
C VAL A 229 17.23 -13.42 10.88
N PHE A 230 17.83 -13.79 9.75
CA PHE A 230 17.99 -15.20 9.34
C PHE A 230 19.26 -15.79 9.93
N GLN A 231 20.34 -14.99 9.97
CA GLN A 231 21.63 -15.38 10.50
C GLN A 231 22.30 -14.17 11.16
N ASP A 232 22.78 -14.35 12.38
CA ASP A 232 23.53 -13.35 13.15
C ASP A 232 24.92 -13.88 13.47
N VAL A 233 25.92 -13.47 12.69
CA VAL A 233 27.33 -13.86 12.88
C VAL A 233 28.03 -12.86 13.78
N THR A 234 27.63 -11.59 13.73
CA THR A 234 28.28 -10.50 14.46
C THR A 234 27.71 -10.26 15.86
N GLY A 235 26.52 -10.78 16.15
CA GLY A 235 25.74 -10.46 17.35
C GLY A 235 25.03 -9.10 17.27
N LYS A 236 25.00 -8.47 16.09
CA LYS A 236 24.45 -7.13 15.84
C LYS A 236 23.44 -7.10 14.70
N ALA A 237 23.05 -8.25 14.15
CA ALA A 237 22.16 -8.30 12.99
C ALA A 237 20.79 -7.65 13.25
N GLU A 238 20.24 -7.82 14.45
CA GLU A 238 18.94 -7.22 14.80
C GLU A 238 19.01 -5.69 14.86
N GLU A 239 20.00 -5.14 15.55
CA GLU A 239 20.20 -3.68 15.64
C GLU A 239 20.34 -3.06 14.24
N LYS A 240 21.13 -3.72 13.38
CA LYS A 240 21.35 -3.31 12.00
C LYS A 240 20.06 -3.37 11.17
N ALA A 241 19.25 -4.41 11.33
CA ALA A 241 17.95 -4.52 10.67
C ALA A 241 16.98 -3.41 11.10
N ILE A 242 16.95 -3.06 12.40
CA ILE A 242 16.15 -1.94 12.91
C ILE A 242 16.63 -0.62 12.28
N ALA A 243 17.94 -0.36 12.32
CA ALA A 243 18.53 0.87 11.78
C ALA A 243 18.26 1.02 10.28
N LEU A 244 18.45 -0.04 9.48
CA LEU A 244 18.11 -0.06 8.06
C LEU A 244 16.62 0.12 7.82
N GLY A 245 15.76 -0.46 8.67
CA GLY A 245 14.31 -0.26 8.61
C GLY A 245 13.92 1.21 8.72
N VAL A 246 14.55 1.96 9.63
CA VAL A 246 14.33 3.40 9.74
C VAL A 246 14.93 4.14 8.54
N ALA A 247 16.13 3.77 8.08
CA ALA A 247 16.78 4.37 6.91
C ALA A 247 15.99 4.21 5.60
N VAL A 248 15.26 3.09 5.44
CA VAL A 248 14.33 2.86 4.32
C VAL A 248 13.14 3.84 4.36
N GLY A 249 12.86 4.45 5.51
CA GLY A 249 11.76 5.39 5.69
C GLY A 249 10.52 4.78 6.35
N SER A 250 10.69 3.71 7.14
CA SER A 250 9.55 2.98 7.70
C SER A 250 8.77 3.80 8.73
N GLY A 251 7.44 3.66 8.76
CA GLY A 251 6.56 4.28 9.75
C GLY A 251 6.90 3.83 11.17
N TYR A 252 6.71 2.53 11.41
CA TYR A 252 7.27 1.76 12.51
C TYR A 252 7.75 0.40 11.99
N LEU A 253 8.47 -0.32 12.84
CA LEU A 253 9.00 -1.65 12.58
C LEU A 253 8.47 -2.65 13.58
N TYR A 254 8.16 -3.87 13.11
CA TYR A 254 7.77 -4.99 13.97
C TYR A 254 8.55 -6.25 13.58
N LYS A 255 8.74 -7.16 14.54
CA LYS A 255 9.56 -8.36 14.32
C LYS A 255 8.78 -9.47 13.62
N THR A 256 9.47 -10.23 12.77
CA THR A 256 8.98 -11.46 12.15
C THR A 256 10.14 -12.45 11.96
N THR A 257 9.89 -13.59 11.30
CA THR A 257 10.92 -14.46 10.72
C THR A 257 10.85 -14.41 9.20
N PHE A 258 11.88 -14.88 8.50
CA PHE A 258 11.85 -14.95 7.03
C PHE A 258 10.66 -15.78 6.52
N GLU A 259 10.35 -16.91 7.18
CA GLU A 259 9.24 -17.80 6.85
C GLU A 259 7.89 -17.11 7.07
N LYS A 260 7.67 -16.52 8.25
CA LYS A 260 6.42 -15.81 8.54
C LYS A 260 6.21 -14.65 7.59
N GLU A 261 7.28 -13.93 7.26
CA GLU A 261 7.26 -12.82 6.31
C GLU A 261 6.78 -13.28 4.94
N VAL A 262 7.51 -14.22 4.31
CA VAL A 262 7.21 -14.66 2.95
C VAL A 262 5.84 -15.31 2.84
N TYR A 263 5.44 -16.13 3.84
CA TYR A 263 4.13 -16.77 3.83
C TYR A 263 3.02 -15.73 3.91
N SER A 264 3.14 -14.75 4.81
CA SER A 264 2.13 -13.71 4.97
C SER A 264 2.05 -12.78 3.75
N ASP A 265 3.19 -12.48 3.12
CA ASP A 265 3.29 -11.53 2.02
C ASP A 265 2.72 -12.12 0.72
N LEU A 266 3.20 -13.31 0.31
CA LEU A 266 2.69 -14.01 -0.87
C LEU A 266 1.20 -14.37 -0.75
N TYR A 267 0.76 -14.73 0.45
CA TYR A 267 -0.66 -14.94 0.78
C TYR A 267 -1.46 -13.64 0.66
N GLY A 268 -0.94 -12.53 1.21
CA GLY A 268 -1.60 -11.23 1.22
C GLY A 268 -1.82 -10.65 -0.17
N GLU A 269 -0.79 -10.66 -1.02
CA GLU A 269 -0.87 -10.13 -2.39
C GLU A 269 -1.88 -10.88 -3.26
N ARG A 270 -1.95 -12.21 -3.13
CA ARG A 270 -2.96 -13.03 -3.80
C ARG A 270 -4.35 -12.85 -3.17
N GLY A 271 -4.39 -12.63 -1.85
CA GLY A 271 -5.59 -12.35 -1.08
C GLY A 271 -6.05 -10.89 -1.20
N CYS A 272 -6.32 -10.25 -0.07
CA CYS A 272 -7.01 -8.96 -0.04
C CYS A 272 -6.19 -7.76 -0.55
N LEU A 273 -4.90 -7.90 -0.82
CA LEU A 273 -4.07 -6.77 -1.25
C LEU A 273 -4.11 -6.54 -2.77
N MET A 274 -4.21 -7.61 -3.59
CA MET A 274 -4.31 -7.49 -5.05
C MET A 274 -5.33 -8.45 -5.68
N GLY A 275 -5.11 -9.76 -5.58
CA GLY A 275 -5.91 -10.75 -6.32
C GLY A 275 -7.38 -10.79 -5.89
N GLY A 276 -7.63 -10.97 -4.60
CA GLY A 276 -8.97 -11.06 -4.03
C GLY A 276 -9.79 -9.79 -4.18
N ILE A 277 -9.18 -8.61 -4.01
CA ILE A 277 -9.88 -7.33 -4.23
C ILE A 277 -10.22 -7.11 -5.71
N HIS A 278 -9.33 -7.49 -6.63
CA HIS A 278 -9.61 -7.43 -8.07
C HIS A 278 -10.80 -8.33 -8.45
N GLY A 279 -10.81 -9.58 -7.99
CA GLY A 279 -11.89 -10.52 -8.25
C GLY A 279 -13.24 -10.06 -7.68
N MET A 280 -13.24 -9.49 -6.47
CA MET A 280 -14.45 -8.94 -5.85
C MET A 280 -15.04 -7.78 -6.65
N PHE A 281 -14.19 -6.83 -7.10
CA PHE A 281 -14.65 -5.72 -7.94
C PHE A 281 -15.20 -6.19 -9.29
N LEU A 282 -14.55 -7.17 -9.92
CA LEU A 282 -15.05 -7.75 -11.18
C LEU A 282 -16.41 -8.40 -10.99
N ALA A 283 -16.56 -9.29 -10.01
CA ALA A 283 -17.80 -10.01 -9.78
C ALA A 283 -18.98 -9.06 -9.53
N GLN A 284 -18.80 -8.02 -8.70
CA GLN A 284 -19.86 -7.06 -8.44
C GLN A 284 -20.16 -6.19 -9.67
N TYR A 285 -19.14 -5.73 -10.39
CA TYR A 285 -19.31 -4.94 -11.61
C TYR A 285 -20.09 -5.73 -12.67
N GLU A 286 -19.71 -6.98 -12.93
CA GLU A 286 -20.37 -7.86 -13.90
C GLU A 286 -21.86 -8.06 -13.56
N VAL A 287 -22.18 -8.38 -12.29
CA VAL A 287 -23.56 -8.55 -11.81
C VAL A 287 -24.41 -7.29 -12.05
N LEU A 288 -23.85 -6.09 -11.84
CA LEU A 288 -24.56 -4.83 -12.13
C LEU A 288 -24.76 -4.65 -13.64
N ARG A 289 -23.73 -4.91 -14.45
CA ARG A 289 -23.82 -4.75 -15.92
C ARG A 289 -24.83 -5.70 -16.54
N GLU A 290 -24.89 -6.95 -16.09
CA GLU A 290 -25.90 -7.94 -16.50
C GLU A 290 -27.34 -7.50 -16.21
N ARG A 291 -27.53 -6.61 -15.22
CA ARG A 291 -28.84 -6.10 -14.80
C ARG A 291 -29.17 -4.73 -15.40
N GLY A 292 -28.38 -4.28 -16.38
CA GLY A 292 -28.67 -3.08 -17.17
C GLY A 292 -28.13 -1.77 -16.58
N HIS A 293 -27.38 -1.81 -15.47
CA HIS A 293 -26.73 -0.62 -14.94
C HIS A 293 -25.66 -0.10 -15.90
N SER A 294 -25.48 1.21 -16.03
CA SER A 294 -24.48 1.77 -16.96
C SER A 294 -23.03 1.45 -16.52
N PRO A 295 -22.03 1.47 -17.42
CA PRO A 295 -20.62 1.30 -17.04
C PRO A 295 -20.14 2.29 -15.98
N SER A 296 -20.56 3.56 -16.09
CA SER A 296 -20.20 4.59 -15.12
C SER A 296 -20.82 4.33 -13.76
N GLU A 297 -22.10 3.96 -13.71
CA GLU A 297 -22.79 3.64 -12.47
C GLU A 297 -22.19 2.41 -11.80
N ALA A 298 -21.99 1.32 -12.54
CA ALA A 298 -21.39 0.10 -12.02
C ALA A 298 -19.96 0.33 -11.49
N PHE A 299 -19.16 1.18 -12.14
CA PHE A 299 -17.84 1.56 -11.63
C PHE A 299 -17.92 2.41 -10.35
N ASN A 300 -18.89 3.33 -10.28
CA ASN A 300 -19.08 4.18 -9.11
C ASN A 300 -19.52 3.37 -7.88
N GLU A 301 -20.48 2.47 -8.06
CA GLU A 301 -21.04 1.55 -7.04
C GLU A 301 -20.10 0.38 -6.69
N THR A 302 -18.87 0.37 -7.22
CA THR A 302 -17.85 -0.65 -6.92
C THR A 302 -16.53 0.01 -6.52
N VAL A 303 -15.71 0.40 -7.49
CA VAL A 303 -14.33 0.82 -7.27
C VAL A 303 -14.25 2.25 -6.75
N GLU A 304 -15.06 3.17 -7.28
CA GLU A 304 -14.95 4.59 -6.93
C GLU A 304 -15.35 4.82 -5.47
N GLU A 305 -16.55 4.42 -5.07
CA GLU A 305 -17.03 4.64 -3.71
C GLU A 305 -16.20 3.87 -2.68
N ALA A 306 -15.80 2.63 -2.99
CA ALA A 306 -14.91 1.86 -2.14
C ALA A 306 -13.58 2.59 -1.90
N THR A 307 -12.90 3.02 -2.96
CA THR A 307 -11.51 3.54 -2.83
C THR A 307 -11.42 5.01 -2.45
N GLN A 308 -12.42 5.83 -2.80
CA GLN A 308 -12.40 7.28 -2.53
C GLN A 308 -13.18 7.66 -1.27
N SER A 309 -14.15 6.85 -0.85
CA SER A 309 -14.98 7.14 0.33
C SER A 309 -14.72 6.13 1.44
N LEU A 310 -15.09 4.86 1.25
CA LEU A 310 -15.23 3.92 2.36
C LEU A 310 -13.90 3.36 2.89
N TYR A 311 -12.97 2.96 2.01
CA TYR A 311 -11.67 2.42 2.43
C TYR A 311 -10.78 3.44 3.14
N PRO A 312 -10.76 4.72 2.76
CA PRO A 312 -10.12 5.76 3.57
C PRO A 312 -10.62 5.81 5.01
N LEU A 313 -11.91 5.58 5.25
CA LEU A 313 -12.47 5.52 6.61
C LEU A 313 -11.96 4.31 7.40
N ILE A 314 -11.82 3.15 6.75
CA ILE A 314 -11.22 1.96 7.35
C ILE A 314 -9.76 2.23 7.71
N GLY A 315 -8.99 2.80 6.79
CA GLY A 315 -7.58 3.11 7.01
C GLY A 315 -7.35 4.14 8.12
N ALA A 316 -8.28 5.07 8.31
CA ALA A 316 -8.19 6.09 9.35
C ALA A 316 -8.67 5.59 10.73
N ASN A 317 -9.79 4.85 10.78
CA ASN A 317 -10.51 4.59 12.03
C ASN A 317 -10.98 3.15 12.24
N GLY A 318 -10.82 2.26 11.24
CA GLY A 318 -11.28 0.87 11.32
C GLY A 318 -12.69 0.61 10.74
N MET A 319 -13.03 -0.67 10.68
CA MET A 319 -14.29 -1.16 10.07
C MET A 319 -15.54 -0.75 10.85
N ASP A 320 -15.47 -0.78 12.17
CA ASP A 320 -16.55 -0.39 13.07
C ASP A 320 -16.92 1.09 12.89
N TRP A 321 -15.92 1.96 12.74
CA TRP A 321 -16.13 3.37 12.46
C TRP A 321 -16.77 3.58 11.08
N MET A 322 -16.27 2.88 10.05
CA MET A 322 -16.85 2.95 8.70
C MET A 322 -18.32 2.54 8.71
N TYR A 323 -18.71 1.49 9.45
CA TYR A 323 -20.12 1.11 9.63
C TYR A 323 -20.93 2.16 10.37
N ALA A 324 -20.38 2.80 11.40
CA ALA A 324 -21.05 3.84 12.15
C ALA A 324 -21.26 5.13 11.33
N ALA A 325 -20.37 5.40 10.36
CA ALA A 325 -20.45 6.54 9.46
C ALA A 325 -21.45 6.34 8.29
N CYS A 326 -21.96 5.14 8.10
CA CYS A 326 -22.92 4.81 7.04
C CYS A 326 -24.38 4.87 7.50
N SER A 327 -25.31 4.90 6.54
CA SER A 327 -26.75 4.88 6.82
C SER A 327 -27.18 3.61 7.59
N THR A 328 -28.32 3.67 8.27
CA THR A 328 -28.89 2.50 8.97
C THR A 328 -29.10 1.30 8.04
N THR A 329 -29.57 1.55 6.81
CA THR A 329 -29.76 0.52 5.78
C THR A 329 -28.43 -0.10 5.34
N ALA A 330 -27.43 0.72 5.02
CA ALA A 330 -26.12 0.23 4.60
C ALA A 330 -25.45 -0.61 5.69
N ARG A 331 -25.48 -0.14 6.94
CA ARG A 331 -24.93 -0.87 8.09
C ARG A 331 -25.64 -2.20 8.33
N ARG A 332 -26.97 -2.24 8.29
CA ARG A 332 -27.73 -3.49 8.44
C ARG A 332 -27.38 -4.50 7.34
N GLY A 333 -27.35 -4.04 6.08
CA GLY A 333 -26.95 -4.85 4.93
C GLY A 333 -25.52 -5.40 5.05
N ALA A 334 -24.55 -4.56 5.40
CA ALA A 334 -23.17 -4.99 5.59
C ALA A 334 -23.06 -6.09 6.67
N LEU A 335 -23.77 -5.94 7.80
CA LEU A 335 -23.80 -6.96 8.85
C LEU A 335 -24.47 -8.26 8.38
N ASP A 336 -25.58 -8.18 7.66
CA ASP A 336 -26.31 -9.35 7.14
C ASP A 336 -25.50 -10.19 6.14
N TRP A 337 -24.70 -9.53 5.31
CA TRP A 337 -23.95 -10.20 4.25
C TRP A 337 -22.52 -10.58 4.63
N SER A 338 -21.91 -9.92 5.62
CA SER A 338 -20.50 -10.13 5.98
C SER A 338 -20.13 -11.58 6.31
N SER A 339 -20.99 -12.32 7.03
CA SER A 339 -20.74 -13.73 7.34
C SER A 339 -20.73 -14.61 6.10
N ARG A 340 -21.63 -14.36 5.14
CA ARG A 340 -21.69 -15.11 3.87
C ARG A 340 -20.41 -14.92 3.06
N PHE A 341 -19.92 -13.67 2.95
CA PHE A 341 -18.64 -13.42 2.28
C PHE A 341 -17.48 -14.12 3.00
N LYS A 342 -17.40 -13.99 4.32
CA LYS A 342 -16.36 -14.66 5.12
C LYS A 342 -16.37 -16.17 4.93
N ASP A 343 -17.55 -16.80 5.00
CA ASP A 343 -17.69 -18.25 4.95
C ASP A 343 -17.35 -18.83 3.57
N ASN A 344 -17.56 -18.06 2.50
CA ASN A 344 -17.13 -18.44 1.14
C ASN A 344 -15.64 -18.16 0.89
N LEU A 345 -15.08 -17.09 1.47
CA LEU A 345 -13.68 -16.70 1.25
C LEU A 345 -12.71 -17.51 2.11
N LYS A 346 -13.07 -17.87 3.34
CA LYS A 346 -12.16 -18.54 4.28
C LYS A 346 -11.61 -19.88 3.74
N PRO A 347 -12.41 -20.77 3.11
CA PRO A 347 -11.87 -21.99 2.51
C PRO A 347 -10.83 -21.70 1.42
N LEU A 348 -11.10 -20.75 0.53
CA LEU A 348 -10.17 -20.34 -0.53
C LEU A 348 -8.88 -19.75 0.05
N PHE A 349 -8.99 -18.95 1.11
CA PHE A 349 -7.83 -18.41 1.81
C PHE A 349 -7.01 -19.48 2.54
N ASN A 350 -7.63 -20.55 3.06
CA ASN A 350 -6.87 -21.67 3.59
C ASN A 350 -6.08 -22.38 2.48
N GLU A 351 -6.71 -22.67 1.34
CA GLU A 351 -6.04 -23.27 0.17
C GLU A 351 -4.88 -22.39 -0.32
N LEU A 352 -5.11 -21.09 -0.42
CA LEU A 352 -4.07 -20.13 -0.81
C LEU A 352 -2.89 -20.13 0.19
N TYR A 353 -3.16 -20.10 1.49
CA TYR A 353 -2.09 -20.11 2.49
C TYR A 353 -1.29 -21.43 2.44
N ASP A 354 -1.96 -22.57 2.32
CA ASP A 354 -1.31 -23.87 2.26
C ASP A 354 -0.44 -24.03 0.99
N SER A 355 -0.91 -23.56 -0.17
CA SER A 355 -0.15 -23.58 -1.44
C SER A 355 1.03 -22.61 -1.49
N VAL A 356 0.99 -21.53 -0.69
CA VAL A 356 2.17 -20.69 -0.45
C VAL A 356 3.15 -21.41 0.46
N ARG A 357 2.67 -21.94 1.59
CA ARG A 357 3.53 -22.59 2.60
C ARG A 357 4.25 -23.82 2.05
N ASP A 358 3.58 -24.62 1.23
CA ASP A 358 4.17 -25.84 0.64
C ASP A 358 5.09 -25.55 -0.57
N GLY A 359 5.15 -24.30 -1.03
CA GLY A 359 6.02 -23.85 -2.12
C GLY A 359 5.44 -24.03 -3.52
N SER A 360 4.18 -24.47 -3.67
CA SER A 360 3.52 -24.60 -4.97
C SER A 360 3.43 -23.26 -5.70
N GLU A 361 2.99 -22.20 -5.01
CA GLU A 361 2.91 -20.85 -5.59
C GLU A 361 4.29 -20.26 -5.91
N THR A 362 5.29 -20.57 -5.08
CA THR A 362 6.70 -20.20 -5.32
C THR A 362 7.22 -20.84 -6.61
N LYS A 363 7.02 -22.16 -6.75
CA LYS A 363 7.43 -22.89 -7.95
C LYS A 363 6.77 -22.33 -9.20
N ARG A 364 5.45 -22.10 -9.16
CA ARG A 364 4.70 -21.50 -10.26
C ARG A 364 5.24 -20.13 -10.66
N SER A 365 5.54 -19.28 -9.67
CA SER A 365 6.08 -17.93 -9.90
C SER A 365 7.47 -17.99 -10.53
N LEU A 366 8.35 -18.86 -10.06
CA LEU A 366 9.70 -19.07 -10.63
C LEU A 366 9.62 -19.60 -12.07
N GLU A 367 8.80 -20.62 -12.31
CA GLU A 367 8.64 -21.23 -13.64
C GLU A 367 8.08 -20.24 -14.66
N TYR A 368 7.15 -19.38 -14.27
CA TYR A 368 6.59 -18.33 -15.13
C TYR A 368 7.62 -17.21 -15.39
N ASN A 369 8.25 -16.70 -14.35
CA ASN A 369 9.18 -15.56 -14.44
C ASN A 369 10.50 -15.90 -15.14
N SER A 370 10.86 -17.19 -15.20
CA SER A 370 12.09 -17.66 -15.86
C SER A 370 11.90 -17.97 -17.35
N GLN A 371 10.68 -17.85 -17.89
CA GLN A 371 10.45 -18.09 -19.31
C GLN A 371 11.13 -17.01 -20.19
N PRO A 372 11.74 -17.37 -21.34
CA PRO A 372 12.34 -16.39 -22.24
C PRO A 372 11.34 -15.32 -22.76
N ASP A 373 10.07 -15.70 -22.89
CA ASP A 373 8.98 -14.84 -23.36
C ASP A 373 8.15 -14.23 -22.22
N TYR A 374 8.60 -14.37 -20.96
CA TYR A 374 7.90 -13.88 -19.76
C TYR A 374 7.33 -12.46 -19.94
N ARG A 375 8.15 -11.51 -20.40
CA ARG A 375 7.72 -10.12 -20.56
C ARG A 375 6.60 -9.95 -21.58
N GLN A 376 6.61 -10.75 -22.65
CA GLN A 376 5.60 -10.69 -23.71
C GLN A 376 4.28 -11.29 -23.20
N ARG A 377 4.35 -12.42 -22.50
CA ARG A 377 3.18 -13.06 -21.87
C ARG A 377 2.55 -12.18 -20.80
N TYR A 378 3.39 -11.63 -19.92
CA TYR A 378 2.94 -10.70 -18.89
C TYR A 378 2.30 -9.44 -19.48
N GLU A 379 2.90 -8.84 -20.50
CA GLU A 379 2.32 -7.66 -21.16
C GLU A 379 0.97 -7.99 -21.83
N LYS A 380 0.81 -9.20 -22.37
CA LYS A 380 -0.47 -9.67 -22.91
C LYS A 380 -1.53 -9.78 -21.81
N GLU A 381 -1.23 -10.42 -20.68
CA GLU A 381 -2.15 -10.50 -19.53
C GLU A 381 -2.50 -9.10 -19.00
N MET A 382 -1.52 -8.19 -18.93
CA MET A 382 -1.77 -6.80 -18.53
C MET A 382 -2.59 -6.01 -19.56
N GLN A 383 -2.48 -6.35 -20.84
CA GLN A 383 -3.33 -5.77 -21.88
C GLN A 383 -4.77 -6.26 -21.74
N GLU A 384 -4.98 -7.55 -21.50
CA GLU A 384 -6.30 -8.12 -21.22
C GLU A 384 -6.98 -7.42 -20.04
N ILE A 385 -6.25 -7.21 -18.94
CA ILE A 385 -6.74 -6.43 -17.80
C ILE A 385 -7.07 -4.99 -18.24
N ARG A 386 -6.17 -4.28 -18.92
CA ARG A 386 -6.40 -2.89 -19.34
C ARG A 386 -7.63 -2.71 -20.26
N ASP A 387 -8.01 -3.76 -20.98
CA ASP A 387 -9.12 -3.76 -21.93
C ASP A 387 -10.48 -4.10 -21.30
N LEU A 388 -10.50 -4.62 -20.06
CA LEU A 388 -11.74 -4.85 -19.32
C LEU A 388 -12.58 -3.58 -19.24
N GLU A 389 -13.89 -3.71 -19.43
CA GLU A 389 -14.83 -2.58 -19.46
C GLU A 389 -14.74 -1.75 -18.17
N ILE A 390 -14.65 -2.40 -17.00
CA ILE A 390 -14.50 -1.77 -15.68
C ILE A 390 -13.34 -0.77 -15.65
N TRP A 391 -12.18 -1.11 -16.23
CA TRP A 391 -10.99 -0.26 -16.16
C TRP A 391 -10.99 0.84 -17.21
N ARG A 392 -11.63 0.61 -18.36
CA ARG A 392 -11.89 1.66 -19.36
C ARG A 392 -12.91 2.68 -18.84
N ALA A 393 -14.01 2.22 -18.24
CA ALA A 393 -14.98 3.08 -17.55
C ALA A 393 -14.29 3.86 -16.42
N GLY A 394 -13.46 3.19 -15.63
CA GLY A 394 -12.69 3.83 -14.56
C GLY A 394 -11.73 4.93 -15.04
N LYS A 395 -11.12 4.81 -16.22
CA LYS A 395 -10.31 5.90 -16.79
C LYS A 395 -11.16 7.16 -17.01
N ALA A 396 -12.35 7.01 -17.56
CA ALA A 396 -13.28 8.12 -17.76
C ALA A 396 -13.74 8.73 -16.43
N VAL A 397 -14.17 7.90 -15.47
CA VAL A 397 -14.59 8.37 -14.14
C VAL A 397 -13.46 9.13 -13.43
N ARG A 398 -12.24 8.58 -13.40
CA ARG A 398 -11.09 9.23 -12.74
C ARG A 398 -10.71 10.57 -13.38
N SER A 399 -10.92 10.74 -14.69
CA SER A 399 -10.65 12.02 -15.38
C SER A 399 -11.58 13.15 -14.94
N LEU A 400 -12.73 12.82 -14.32
CA LEU A 400 -13.70 13.80 -13.86
C LEU A 400 -13.40 14.29 -12.42
N ARG A 401 -12.49 13.63 -11.71
CA ARG A 401 -12.19 13.96 -10.31
C ARG A 401 -11.61 15.36 -10.17
N PRO A 402 -12.02 16.15 -9.16
CA PRO A 402 -11.59 17.54 -9.00
C PRO A 402 -10.07 17.71 -8.90
N GLU A 403 -9.37 16.78 -8.26
CA GLU A 403 -7.91 16.84 -8.07
C GLU A 403 -7.09 16.57 -9.35
N ASN A 404 -7.75 16.13 -10.43
CA ASN A 404 -7.13 15.89 -11.75
C ASN A 404 -7.39 17.03 -12.75
N LYS A 405 -8.02 18.13 -12.30
CA LYS A 405 -8.18 19.37 -13.05
C LYS A 405 -7.16 20.40 -12.57
#